data_AF-A0A7C2PV78-F1
#
_entry.id   AF-A0A7C2PV78-F1
#
_cell.length_a   1.000
_cell.length_b   1.000
_cell.length_c   1.000
_cell.angle_alpha   90.00
_cell.angle_beta   90.00
_cell.angle_gamma   90.00
#
_symmetry.space_group_name_H-M   'P 1'
#
loop_
_entity.id
_entity.type
_entity.pdbx_description
1 polymer ?
#
loop_
_entity_poly.entity_id
_entity_poly.type
_entity_poly.pdbx_seq_one_letter_code
_entity_poly.pdbx_strand_id
1 'polypeptide(L)'
;LFDLLARVEAELCQVSDVRGDAGFPEEELLAGLEARRKPYVFRLKTNAVLDRLIEPYGQRPPGRPPAEPRLWLYELDYQAESWSRPRRVSLTSPRTTGLARFLATLTPQPPTALARAP
;
A
#
# COMPACT_ATOMS: atom_id res chain seq x y z
N LEU A 1 12.70 13.02 10.75
CA LEU A 1 12.62 12.38 9.41
C LEU A 1 12.53 13.41 8.28
N PHE A 2 11.57 14.33 8.33
CA PHE A 2 11.34 15.26 7.22
C PHE A 2 12.53 16.17 6.90
N ASP A 3 13.31 16.60 7.89
CA ASP A 3 14.52 17.39 7.66
C ASP A 3 15.60 16.61 6.90
N LEU A 4 15.71 15.30 7.19
CA LEU A 4 16.61 14.41 6.45
C LEU A 4 16.14 14.26 5.00
N LEU A 5 14.83 14.09 4.76
CA LEU A 5 14.28 14.02 3.41
C LEU A 5 14.57 15.31 2.63
N ALA A 6 14.33 16.48 3.25
CA ALA A 6 14.62 17.76 2.63
C ALA A 6 16.09 17.91 2.25
N ARG A 7 17.01 17.47 3.12
CA ARG A 7 18.45 17.51 2.86
C ARG A 7 18.86 16.56 1.72
N VAL A 8 18.37 15.32 1.74
CA VAL A 8 18.66 14.32 0.69
C VAL A 8 18.17 14.79 -0.67
N GLU A 9 17.02 15.45 -0.74
CA GLU A 9 16.50 16.00 -2.00
C GLU A 9 17.26 17.25 -2.47
N ALA A 10 17.78 18.04 -1.54
CA ALA A 10 18.61 19.19 -1.90
C ALA A 10 20.00 18.77 -2.43
N GLU A 11 20.57 17.71 -1.86
CA GLU A 11 21.98 17.37 -2.07
C GLU A 11 22.20 16.16 -2.99
N LEU A 12 21.27 15.20 -3.06
CA LEU A 12 21.57 13.87 -3.59
C LEU A 12 20.62 13.37 -4.69
N CYS A 13 19.36 13.83 -4.75
CA CYS A 13 18.38 13.27 -5.69
C CYS A 13 17.30 14.25 -6.13
N GLN A 14 16.77 14.04 -7.35
CA GLN A 14 15.61 14.80 -7.86
C GLN A 14 14.27 14.23 -7.35
N VAL A 15 14.23 12.94 -7.05
CA VAL A 15 13.04 12.22 -6.60
C VAL A 15 13.44 11.27 -5.48
N SER A 16 12.70 11.28 -4.38
CA SER A 16 12.87 10.36 -3.26
C SER A 16 11.56 9.61 -2.97
N ASP A 17 11.65 8.32 -2.62
CA ASP A 17 10.55 7.53 -2.09
C ASP A 17 10.89 6.97 -0.71
N VAL A 18 9.89 6.90 0.18
CA VAL A 18 10.06 6.40 1.55
C VAL A 18 9.55 4.98 1.65
N ARG A 19 10.39 4.08 2.17
CA ARG A 19 10.00 2.69 2.45
C ARG A 19 10.20 2.36 3.91
N GLY A 20 9.29 1.57 4.49
CA GLY A 20 9.43 1.11 5.87
C GLY A 20 8.59 -0.12 6.20
N ASP A 21 8.80 -0.67 7.38
CA ASP A 21 8.06 -1.83 7.90
C ASP A 21 6.77 -1.41 8.65
N ALA A 22 6.04 -2.38 9.18
CA ALA A 22 4.75 -2.26 9.84
C ALA A 22 4.73 -1.49 11.15
N GLY A 23 5.89 -1.09 11.68
CA GLY A 23 5.99 -0.20 12.85
C GLY A 23 5.90 1.29 12.51
N PHE A 24 5.93 1.66 11.23
CA PHE A 24 5.93 3.05 10.77
C PHE A 24 4.59 3.67 10.31
N PRO A 25 3.53 2.93 9.91
CA PRO A 25 2.32 3.52 9.35
C PRO A 25 1.40 4.24 10.38
N GLU A 26 1.96 5.21 11.10
CA GLU A 26 1.25 6.12 12.01
C GLU A 26 0.71 7.33 11.25
N GLU A 27 -0.41 7.89 11.72
CA GLU A 27 -1.08 9.00 11.04
C GLU A 27 -0.19 10.21 10.81
N GLU A 28 0.57 10.64 11.81
CA GLU A 28 1.45 11.81 11.71
C GLU A 28 2.51 11.64 10.61
N LEU A 29 3.11 10.44 10.52
CA LEU A 29 4.09 10.14 9.50
C LEU A 29 3.46 10.14 8.11
N LEU A 30 2.36 9.42 7.94
CA LEU A 30 1.70 9.24 6.64
C LEU A 30 1.15 10.59 6.13
N ALA A 31 0.44 11.33 6.97
CA ALA A 31 -0.05 12.67 6.63
C ALA A 31 1.09 13.64 6.32
N GLY A 32 2.21 13.55 7.05
CA GLY A 32 3.40 14.38 6.80
C GLY A 32 4.07 14.09 5.46
N LEU A 33 4.08 12.83 5.02
CA LEU A 33 4.58 12.43 3.69
C LEU A 33 3.61 12.86 2.57
N GLU A 34 2.30 12.68 2.78
CA GLU A 34 1.25 13.11 1.85
C GLU A 34 1.27 14.62 1.61
N ALA A 35 1.35 15.42 2.69
CA ALA A 35 1.40 16.89 2.61
C ALA A 35 2.61 17.37 1.79
N ARG A 36 3.71 16.62 1.83
CA ARG A 36 4.93 16.88 1.07
C ARG A 36 4.94 16.24 -0.31
N ARG A 37 3.84 15.57 -0.70
CA ARG A 37 3.69 14.80 -1.95
C ARG A 37 4.82 13.78 -2.15
N LYS A 38 5.23 13.12 -1.07
CA LYS A 38 6.30 12.12 -1.09
C LYS A 38 5.71 10.72 -1.30
N PRO A 39 6.12 10.00 -2.37
CA PRO A 39 5.77 8.61 -2.55
C PRO A 39 6.24 7.78 -1.35
N TYR A 40 5.41 6.85 -0.90
CA TYR A 40 5.82 5.93 0.15
C TYR A 40 5.22 4.53 -0.02
N VAL A 41 5.92 3.56 0.55
CA VAL A 41 5.48 2.18 0.68
C VAL A 41 5.78 1.69 2.09
N PHE A 42 4.75 1.39 2.86
CA PHE A 42 4.91 0.76 4.17
C PHE A 42 4.26 -0.61 4.19
N ARG A 43 4.92 -1.59 4.81
CA ARG A 43 4.24 -2.85 5.15
C ARG A 43 3.15 -2.56 6.18
N LEU A 44 2.00 -3.22 6.07
CA LEU A 44 0.99 -3.18 7.13
C LEU A 44 1.09 -4.43 8.00
N LYS A 45 0.87 -4.24 9.31
CA LYS A 45 0.68 -5.37 10.22
C LYS A 45 -0.67 -6.00 9.92
N THR A 46 -0.69 -7.31 9.74
CA THR A 46 -1.94 -8.07 9.59
C THR A 46 -2.81 -7.91 10.82
N ASN A 47 -4.12 -7.73 10.60
CA ASN A 47 -5.13 -7.65 11.64
C ASN A 47 -6.44 -8.27 11.13
N ALA A 48 -7.41 -8.50 12.02
CA ALA A 48 -8.66 -9.17 11.68
C ALA A 48 -9.49 -8.45 10.61
N VAL A 49 -9.37 -7.12 10.48
CA VAL A 49 -10.07 -6.35 9.44
C VAL A 49 -9.41 -6.60 8.08
N LEU A 50 -8.08 -6.52 8.01
CA LEU A 50 -7.31 -6.85 6.83
C LEU A 50 -7.51 -8.32 6.43
N ASP A 51 -7.59 -9.24 7.39
CA ASP A 51 -7.87 -10.66 7.12
C ASP A 51 -9.25 -10.88 6.47
N ARG A 52 -10.28 -10.17 6.94
CA ARG A 52 -11.61 -10.20 6.30
C ARG A 52 -11.59 -9.60 4.89
N LEU A 53 -10.80 -8.54 4.68
CA LEU A 53 -10.64 -7.94 3.36
C LEU A 53 -9.95 -8.87 2.36
N ILE A 54 -9.09 -9.79 2.82
CA ILE A 54 -8.40 -10.76 1.94
C ILE A 54 -9.16 -12.05 1.70
N GLU A 55 -10.12 -12.41 2.57
CA GLU A 55 -10.85 -13.67 2.50
C GLU A 55 -11.40 -13.97 1.08
N PRO A 56 -11.98 -13.00 0.34
CA PRO A 56 -12.44 -13.24 -1.04
C PRO A 56 -11.31 -13.57 -2.03
N TYR A 57 -10.08 -13.11 -1.76
CA TYR A 57 -8.93 -13.22 -2.65
C TYR A 57 -8.01 -14.42 -2.34
N GLY A 58 -8.26 -15.12 -1.23
CA GLY A 58 -7.50 -16.29 -0.80
C GLY A 58 -7.93 -17.61 -1.45
N GLN A 59 -9.11 -17.65 -2.08
CA GLN A 59 -9.67 -18.87 -2.66
C GLN A 59 -9.07 -19.16 -4.04
N ARG A 60 -8.47 -20.35 -4.18
CA ARG A 60 -8.00 -20.86 -5.47
C ARG A 60 -9.20 -21.45 -6.24
N PRO A 61 -9.52 -20.99 -7.47
CA PRO A 61 -10.51 -21.69 -8.28
C PRO A 61 -10.04 -23.13 -8.55
N PRO A 62 -10.96 -24.12 -8.54
CA PRO A 62 -10.61 -25.52 -8.77
C PRO A 62 -9.92 -25.68 -10.15
N GLY A 63 -8.86 -26.49 -10.21
CA GLY A 63 -8.10 -26.75 -11.44
C GLY A 63 -6.60 -27.01 -11.24
N ARG A 64 -5.90 -27.41 -12.32
CA ARG A 64 -4.47 -27.74 -12.32
C ARG A 64 -3.60 -26.53 -11.89
N PRO A 65 -2.60 -26.71 -11.01
CA PRO A 65 -1.58 -25.69 -10.72
C PRO A 65 -0.96 -25.11 -11.99
N PRO A 66 -0.84 -23.78 -12.13
CA PRO A 66 -0.04 -23.19 -13.19
C PRO A 66 1.39 -23.72 -13.13
N ALA A 67 2.03 -23.89 -14.28
CA ALA A 67 3.43 -24.32 -14.35
C ALA A 67 4.41 -23.29 -13.75
N GLU A 68 4.01 -22.01 -13.78
CA GLU A 68 4.80 -20.88 -13.25
C GLU A 68 4.12 -20.23 -12.04
N PRO A 69 4.90 -19.79 -11.03
CA PRO A 69 4.37 -19.01 -9.91
C PRO A 69 3.73 -17.71 -10.40
N ARG A 70 2.52 -17.41 -9.92
CA ARG A 70 1.82 -16.15 -10.20
C ARG A 70 1.66 -15.33 -8.92
N LEU A 71 2.06 -14.06 -8.99
CA LEU A 71 1.75 -13.07 -7.97
C LEU A 71 0.46 -12.35 -8.34
N TRP A 72 -0.49 -12.29 -7.41
CA TRP A 72 -1.72 -11.54 -7.58
C TRP A 72 -1.62 -10.25 -6.78
N LEU A 73 -1.91 -9.13 -7.43
CA LEU A 73 -1.95 -7.81 -6.85
C LEU A 73 -3.39 -7.31 -6.83
N TYR A 74 -3.87 -6.93 -5.66
CA TYR A 74 -5.18 -6.31 -5.49
C TYR A 74 -4.99 -4.96 -4.82
N GLU A 75 -5.65 -3.92 -5.34
CA GLU A 75 -5.67 -2.60 -4.74
C GLU A 75 -7.03 -2.38 -4.07
N LEU A 76 -6.99 -1.89 -2.84
CA LEU A 76 -8.18 -1.60 -2.04
C LEU A 76 -7.93 -0.35 -1.19
N ASP A 77 -9.00 0.37 -0.88
CA ASP A 77 -8.96 1.47 0.08
C ASP A 77 -9.17 0.91 1.49
N TYR A 78 -8.27 1.26 2.41
CA TYR A 78 -8.31 0.83 3.80
C TYR A 78 -8.03 2.01 4.71
N GLN A 79 -8.82 2.13 5.77
CA GLN A 79 -8.62 3.13 6.81
C GLN A 79 -8.43 2.41 8.14
N ALA A 80 -7.21 2.50 8.70
CA ALA A 80 -7.02 2.12 10.10
C ALA A 80 -7.76 3.11 11.00
N GLU A 81 -8.17 2.67 12.18
CA GLU A 81 -8.87 3.53 13.15
C GLU A 81 -8.04 4.77 13.54
N SER A 82 -6.73 4.61 13.65
CA SER A 82 -5.81 5.72 13.96
C SER A 82 -5.62 6.70 12.81
N TRP A 83 -6.12 6.40 11.61
CA TRP A 83 -5.91 7.21 10.43
C TRP A 83 -7.05 8.21 10.19
N SER A 84 -6.69 9.43 9.79
CA SER A 84 -7.67 10.49 9.51
C SER A 84 -8.46 10.25 8.21
N ARG A 85 -7.93 9.43 7.31
CA ARG A 85 -8.48 9.18 5.98
C ARG A 85 -8.15 7.77 5.47
N PRO A 86 -8.93 7.23 4.52
CA PRO A 86 -8.58 5.99 3.85
C PRO A 86 -7.32 6.16 3.00
N ARG A 87 -6.53 5.09 2.91
CA ARG A 87 -5.30 5.01 2.11
C ARG A 87 -5.33 3.77 1.24
N ARG A 88 -4.66 3.85 0.10
CA ARG A 88 -4.52 2.73 -0.83
C ARG A 88 -3.62 1.66 -0.22
N VAL A 89 -4.11 0.43 -0.22
CA VAL A 89 -3.39 -0.76 0.20
C VAL A 89 -3.32 -1.73 -0.97
N SER A 90 -2.10 -2.13 -1.27
CA SER A 90 -1.75 -3.17 -2.22
C SER A 90 -1.59 -4.49 -1.48
N LEU A 91 -2.49 -5.42 -1.75
CA LEU A 91 -2.41 -6.81 -1.32
C LEU A 91 -1.64 -7.60 -2.36
N THR A 92 -0.59 -8.27 -1.92
CA THR A 92 0.14 -9.24 -2.74
C THR A 92 -0.05 -10.64 -2.16
N SER A 93 -0.62 -11.55 -2.95
CA SER A 93 -0.87 -12.93 -2.52
C SER A 93 -0.10 -13.92 -3.42
N PRO A 94 0.91 -14.63 -2.89
CA PRO A 94 1.47 -15.80 -3.56
C PRO A 94 0.49 -16.98 -3.40
N ARG A 95 -0.02 -17.54 -4.50
CA ARG A 95 -0.98 -18.69 -4.44
C ARG A 95 -0.42 -19.95 -3.75
N THR A 96 0.89 -20.01 -3.49
CA THR A 96 1.60 -21.18 -2.96
C THR A 96 1.65 -21.25 -1.43
N THR A 97 1.35 -20.14 -0.75
CA THR A 97 1.52 -20.03 0.71
C THR A 97 0.35 -19.20 1.19
N GLY A 98 -0.40 -19.62 2.19
CA GLY A 98 -1.53 -18.85 2.76
C GLY A 98 -1.12 -17.52 3.42
N LEU A 99 -0.01 -16.91 3.00
CA LEU A 99 0.56 -15.68 3.51
C LEU A 99 0.30 -14.55 2.52
N ALA A 100 -0.80 -13.82 2.75
CA ALA A 100 -1.00 -12.50 2.18
C ALA A 100 0.08 -11.52 2.72
N ARG A 101 0.68 -10.73 1.83
CA ARG A 101 1.54 -9.60 2.19
C ARG A 101 0.83 -8.30 1.88
N PHE A 102 0.67 -7.45 2.89
CA PHE A 102 0.04 -6.15 2.78
C PHE A 102 1.10 -5.05 2.68
N LEU A 103 0.99 -4.22 1.66
CA LEU A 103 1.77 -3.02 1.50
C LEU A 103 0.80 -1.84 1.34
N ALA A 104 0.85 -0.86 2.23
CA ALA A 104 0.23 0.44 1.99
C ALA A 104 1.13 1.20 1.01
N THR A 105 0.60 1.56 -0.16
CA THR A 105 1.33 2.32 -1.16
C THR A 105 0.62 3.65 -1.37
N LEU A 106 1.37 4.74 -1.26
CA LEU A 106 0.94 6.01 -1.83
C LEU A 106 1.59 6.14 -3.20
N THR A 107 0.99 5.47 -4.18
CA THR A 107 1.07 6.03 -5.53
C THR A 107 0.17 7.27 -5.51
N PRO A 108 0.61 8.42 -6.06
CA PRO A 108 -0.30 9.53 -6.25
C PRO A 108 -1.54 8.97 -6.95
N GLN A 109 -2.72 9.12 -6.36
CA GLN A 109 -3.94 8.78 -7.08
C GLN A 109 -3.85 9.51 -8.42
N PRO A 110 -4.03 8.83 -9.57
CA PRO A 110 -4.30 9.57 -10.79
C PRO A 110 -5.48 10.50 -10.47
N PRO A 111 -5.45 11.77 -10.90
CA PRO A 111 -6.48 12.73 -10.53
C PRO A 111 -7.84 12.10 -10.77
N THR A 112 -8.67 12.09 -9.73
CA THR A 112 -10.06 11.65 -9.80
C THR A 112 -10.80 12.61 -10.73
N ALA A 113 -10.67 12.42 -12.05
CA ALA A 113 -11.30 13.25 -13.07
C ALA A 113 -11.37 12.50 -14.41
N LEU A 114 -12.14 11.41 -14.43
CA LEU A 114 -13.12 11.24 -15.49
C LEU A 114 -14.43 10.86 -14.76
N ALA A 115 -15.03 11.88 -14.15
CA ALA A 115 -16.47 11.85 -13.95
C ALA A 115 -17.08 11.47 -15.31
N ARG A 116 -17.83 10.37 -15.35
CA ARG A 116 -18.69 10.05 -16.48
C ARG A 116 -19.57 11.28 -16.70
N ALA A 117 -19.31 12.02 -17.77
CA ALA A 117 -20.24 13.03 -18.24
C ALA A 117 -21.55 12.31 -18.62
N PRO A 118 -22.72 12.95 -18.40
CA PRO A 118 -24.02 12.40 -18.78
C PRO A 118 -24.15 12.21 -20.29
#